data_AF-A0A969TAB4-F1
#
_entry.id   AF-A0A969TAB4-F1
#
_cell.length_a   1.000
_cell.length_b   1.000
_cell.length_c   1.000
_cell.angle_alpha   90.00
_cell.angle_beta   90.00
_cell.angle_gamma   90.00
#
_symmetry.space_group_name_H-M   'P 1'
#
loop_
_entity.id
_entity.type
_entity.pdbx_description
1 polymer ?
#
loop_
_entity_poly.entity_id
_entity_poly.type
_entity_poly.pdbx_seq_one_letter_code
_entity_poly.pdbx_strand_id
1 'polypeptide(L)'
;MDSGYIVFLISSAGLYGLFALGLNVQWGYTGLINFGHVAFMTIGAYTTALLSILGVPLLIAVLIGAGLAALLGLLIGMTTLRLREDYLAIVTIGVSELVRLVALNEEWLTKGSFGIQRYPLPLN
;
A
#
# COMPACT_ATOMS: atom_id res chain seq x y z
N MET A 1 -17.83 15.29 -20.68
CA MET A 1 -17.04 14.45 -19.77
C MET A 1 -15.65 14.41 -20.34
N ASP A 2 -14.72 15.12 -19.72
CA ASP A 2 -13.35 15.17 -20.22
C ASP A 2 -12.71 13.79 -20.08
N SER A 3 -12.00 13.32 -21.11
CA SER A 3 -11.42 11.96 -21.16
C SER A 3 -10.57 11.65 -19.92
N GLY A 4 -9.92 12.66 -19.32
CA GLY A 4 -9.13 12.50 -18.09
C GLY A 4 -9.94 12.12 -16.84
N TYR A 5 -11.20 12.57 -16.74
CA TYR A 5 -12.06 12.21 -15.60
C TYR A 5 -12.41 10.72 -15.61
N ILE A 6 -12.71 10.16 -16.79
CA ILE A 6 -13.05 8.75 -16.95
C ILE A 6 -11.84 7.87 -16.62
N VAL A 7 -10.64 8.25 -17.10
CA VAL A 7 -9.39 7.54 -16.78
C VAL A 7 -9.11 7.55 -15.28
N PHE A 8 -9.29 8.69 -14.61
CA PHE A 8 -9.14 8.79 -13.15
C PHE A 8 -10.14 7.90 -12.42
N LEU A 9 -11.41 7.91 -12.83
CA LEU A 9 -12.47 7.16 -12.18
C LEU A 9 -12.26 5.65 -12.33
N ILE A 10 -11.90 5.18 -13.53
CA ILE A 10 -11.58 3.77 -13.79
C ILE A 10 -10.34 3.33 -13.00
N SER A 11 -9.28 4.15 -12.99
CA SER A 11 -8.04 3.82 -12.26
C SER A 11 -8.29 3.73 -10.74
N SER A 12 -9.06 4.67 -10.19
CA SER A 12 -9.41 4.68 -8.77
C SER A 12 -10.32 3.51 -8.39
N ALA A 13 -11.32 3.21 -9.23
CA ALA A 13 -12.20 2.07 -9.03
C ALA A 13 -11.43 0.74 -9.11
N GLY A 14 -10.51 0.60 -10.06
CA GLY A 14 -9.64 -0.56 -10.18
C GLY A 14 -8.72 -0.72 -8.97
N LEU A 15 -8.13 0.37 -8.49
CA LEU A 15 -7.27 0.38 -7.30
C LEU A 15 -8.03 -0.10 -6.05
N TYR A 16 -9.18 0.51 -5.75
CA TYR A 16 -10.00 0.12 -4.60
C TYR A 16 -10.61 -1.28 -4.77
N GLY A 17 -10.92 -1.69 -6.00
CA GLY A 17 -11.35 -3.04 -6.31
C GLY A 17 -10.29 -4.09 -5.97
N LEU A 18 -9.04 -3.88 -6.39
CA LEU A 18 -7.92 -4.75 -6.04
C LEU A 18 -7.67 -4.76 -4.53
N PHE A 19 -7.77 -3.61 -3.87
CA PHE A 19 -7.64 -3.50 -2.41
C PHE A 19 -8.72 -4.31 -1.67
N ALA A 20 -9.98 -4.21 -2.11
CA ALA A 20 -11.09 -4.97 -1.55
C ALA A 20 -10.93 -6.48 -1.80
N LEU A 21 -10.46 -6.89 -2.99
CA LEU A 21 -10.17 -8.28 -3.28
C LEU A 21 -9.05 -8.84 -2.40
N GLY A 22 -7.99 -8.07 -2.16
CA GLY A 22 -6.91 -8.46 -1.24
C GLY A 22 -7.42 -8.71 0.19
N LEU A 23 -8.30 -7.84 0.68
CA LEU A 23 -8.95 -8.01 1.97
C LEU A 23 -9.91 -9.21 1.98
N ASN A 24 -10.69 -9.41 0.91
CA ASN A 24 -11.59 -10.56 0.78
C ASN A 24 -10.81 -11.88 0.77
N VAL A 25 -9.64 -11.93 0.12
CA VAL A 25 -8.80 -13.13 0.13
C VAL A 25 -8.31 -13.45 1.54
N GLN A 26 -7.89 -12.44 2.31
CA GLN A 26 -7.44 -12.65 3.69
C GLN A 26 -8.61 -13.03 4.59
N TRP A 27 -9.61 -12.17 4.73
CA TRP A 27 -10.70 -12.40 5.68
C TRP A 27 -11.64 -13.52 5.23
N GLY A 28 -12.00 -13.57 3.95
CA GLY A 28 -12.97 -14.51 3.41
C GLY A 28 -12.51 -15.97 3.42
N TYR A 29 -11.22 -16.25 3.19
CA TYR A 29 -10.71 -17.63 3.17
C TYR A 29 -10.03 -18.05 4.47
N THR A 30 -9.42 -17.13 5.21
CA THR A 30 -8.68 -17.49 6.44
C THR A 30 -9.47 -17.21 7.71
N GLY A 31 -10.55 -16.43 7.65
CA GLY A 31 -11.30 -15.97 8.82
C GLY A 31 -10.60 -14.87 9.63
N LEU A 32 -9.34 -14.55 9.31
CA LEU A 32 -8.54 -13.56 10.03
C LEU A 32 -8.84 -12.14 9.56
N ILE A 33 -9.23 -11.28 10.50
CA ILE A 33 -9.49 -9.86 10.21
C ILE A 33 -8.17 -9.09 10.19
N ASN A 34 -7.88 -8.43 9.05
CA ASN A 34 -6.71 -7.57 8.89
C ASN A 34 -7.15 -6.12 8.66
N PHE A 35 -7.02 -5.27 9.68
CA PHE A 35 -7.26 -3.83 9.56
C PHE A 35 -6.05 -3.06 9.05
N GLY A 36 -4.90 -3.74 8.96
CA GLY A 36 -3.64 -3.18 8.57
C GLY A 36 -3.40 -3.13 7.05
N HIS A 37 -4.42 -3.40 6.24
CA HIS A 37 -4.28 -3.58 4.79
C HIS A 37 -3.71 -2.32 4.10
N VAL A 38 -4.03 -1.13 4.65
CA VAL A 38 -3.54 0.16 4.16
C VAL A 38 -2.03 0.29 4.27
N ALA A 39 -1.38 -0.27 5.29
CA ALA A 39 0.09 -0.23 5.43
C ALA A 39 0.82 -0.80 4.21
N PHE A 40 0.36 -1.96 3.70
CA PHE A 40 0.97 -2.60 2.55
C PHE A 40 0.80 -1.76 1.28
N MET A 41 -0.39 -1.18 1.11
CA MET A 41 -0.69 -0.27 0.01
C MET A 41 0.21 0.97 0.08
N THR A 42 0.39 1.57 1.25
CA THR A 42 1.25 2.73 1.46
C THR A 42 2.70 2.42 1.09
N ILE A 43 3.28 1.33 1.59
CA ILE A 43 4.67 0.96 1.26
C ILE A 43 4.83 0.73 -0.24
N GLY A 44 3.97 -0.08 -0.85
CA GLY A 44 4.06 -0.38 -2.29
C GLY A 44 3.93 0.88 -3.14
N ALA A 45 2.99 1.77 -2.82
CA ALA A 45 2.76 3.02 -3.54
C ALA A 45 3.95 3.99 -3.42
N TYR A 46 4.45 4.24 -2.20
CA TYR A 46 5.58 5.15 -1.99
C TYR A 46 6.87 4.61 -2.62
N THR A 47 7.17 3.31 -2.50
CA THR A 47 8.35 2.72 -3.15
C THR A 47 8.27 2.87 -4.67
N THR A 48 7.11 2.56 -5.26
CA THR A 48 6.93 2.65 -6.72
C THR A 48 7.07 4.11 -7.18
N ALA A 49 6.43 5.06 -6.48
CA ALA A 49 6.48 6.47 -6.81
C ALA A 49 7.91 7.03 -6.70
N LEU A 50 8.65 6.70 -5.64
CA LEU A 50 10.03 7.16 -5.44
C LEU A 50 10.97 6.61 -6.51
N LEU A 51 10.90 5.31 -6.80
CA LEU A 51 11.75 4.69 -7.82
C LEU A 51 11.45 5.23 -9.23
N SER A 52 10.17 5.47 -9.52
CA SER A 52 9.79 6.07 -10.80
C SER A 52 10.29 7.51 -10.95
N ILE A 53 10.38 8.29 -9.87
CA ILE A 53 10.97 9.64 -9.89
C ILE A 53 12.48 9.57 -10.11
N LEU A 54 13.14 8.53 -9.60
CA LEU A 54 14.56 8.26 -9.84
C LEU A 54 14.87 7.75 -11.26
N GLY A 55 13.86 7.60 -12.12
CA GLY A 55 14.02 7.17 -13.51
C GLY A 55 14.06 5.65 -13.70
N VAL A 56 13.72 4.86 -12.67
CA VAL A 56 13.58 3.41 -12.80
C VAL A 56 12.34 3.10 -13.65
N PRO A 57 12.41 2.15 -14.61
CA PRO A 57 11.24 1.73 -15.37
C PRO A 57 10.07 1.34 -14.47
N LEU A 58 8.87 1.82 -14.79
CA LEU A 58 7.67 1.66 -13.95
C LEU A 58 7.43 0.20 -13.56
N LEU A 59 7.62 -0.74 -14.49
CA LEU A 59 7.38 -2.16 -14.25
C LEU A 59 8.35 -2.73 -13.19
N ILE A 60 9.60 -2.31 -13.21
CA ILE A 60 10.60 -2.70 -12.20
C ILE A 60 10.29 -2.03 -10.87
N ALA A 61 9.89 -0.76 -10.88
CA ALA A 61 9.49 -0.04 -9.67
C ALA A 61 8.29 -0.71 -8.97
N VAL A 62 7.28 -1.13 -9.74
CA VAL A 62 6.10 -1.86 -9.23
C VAL A 62 6.51 -3.21 -8.63
N LEU A 63 7.40 -3.97 -9.27
CA LEU A 63 7.86 -5.26 -8.75
C LEU A 63 8.64 -5.10 -7.44
N ILE A 64 9.48 -4.07 -7.34
CA ILE A 64 10.21 -3.78 -6.09
C ILE A 64 9.24 -3.34 -4.99
N GLY A 65 8.27 -2.47 -5.32
CA GLY A 65 7.23 -2.05 -4.38
C GLY A 65 6.38 -3.23 -3.88
N ALA A 66 5.96 -4.12 -4.77
CA ALA A 66 5.25 -5.35 -4.44
C ALA A 66 6.12 -6.28 -3.58
N GLY A 67 7.42 -6.41 -3.90
CA GLY A 67 8.38 -7.18 -3.12
C GLY A 67 8.55 -6.66 -1.69
N LEU A 68 8.65 -5.35 -1.49
CA LEU A 68 8.74 -4.75 -0.16
C LEU A 68 7.43 -4.88 0.64
N ALA A 69 6.28 -4.70 -0.02
CA ALA A 69 4.99 -4.94 0.61
C ALA A 69 4.83 -6.42 1.04
N ALA A 70 5.26 -7.36 0.19
CA ALA A 70 5.27 -8.78 0.50
C ALA A 70 6.24 -9.11 1.65
N LEU A 71 7.42 -8.48 1.70
CA LEU A 71 8.39 -8.64 2.78
C LEU A 71 7.80 -8.16 4.12
N LEU A 72 7.13 -7.00 4.13
CA LEU A 72 6.41 -6.53 5.31
C LEU A 72 5.32 -7.54 5.71
N GLY A 73 4.57 -8.05 4.74
CA GLY A 73 3.51 -9.04 4.97
C GLY A 73 4.05 -10.33 5.57
N LEU A 74 5.20 -10.81 5.10
CA LEU A 74 5.90 -11.96 5.66
C LEU A 74 6.37 -11.69 7.09
N LEU A 75 6.95 -10.52 7.37
CA LEU A 75 7.42 -10.17 8.71
C LEU A 75 6.25 -10.13 9.72
N ILE A 76 5.13 -9.52 9.33
CA ILE A 76 3.92 -9.47 10.16
C ILE A 76 3.31 -10.86 10.28
N GLY A 77 3.19 -11.60 9.18
CA GLY A 77 2.67 -12.96 9.17
C GLY A 77 3.46 -13.91 10.08
N MET A 78 4.79 -13.85 10.02
CA MET A 78 5.67 -14.64 10.87
C MET A 78 5.52 -14.31 12.36
N THR A 79 5.37 -13.03 12.71
CA THR A 79 5.19 -12.62 14.11
C THR A 79 3.78 -12.92 14.63
N THR A 80 2.78 -12.87 13.75
CA THR A 80 1.36 -13.07 14.09
C THR A 80 0.88 -14.52 14.05
N LEU A 81 1.63 -15.44 13.44
CA LEU A 81 1.26 -16.86 13.36
C LEU A 81 1.07 -17.56 14.72
N ARG A 82 1.57 -16.95 15.81
CA ARG A 82 1.48 -17.48 17.18
C ARG A 82 0.36 -16.81 18.01
N LEU A 83 -0.38 -15.87 17.44
CA LEU A 83 -1.40 -15.06 18.12
C LEU A 83 -2.81 -15.60 17.85
N ARG A 84 -3.74 -15.38 18.78
CA ARG A 84 -5.18 -15.61 18.51
C ARG A 84 -5.70 -14.54 17.55
N GLU A 85 -6.78 -14.86 16.86
CA GLU A 85 -7.38 -14.04 15.79
C GLU A 85 -7.65 -12.58 16.24
N ASP A 86 -8.12 -12.39 17.47
CA ASP A 86 -8.40 -11.07 18.03
C ASP A 86 -7.13 -10.22 18.21
N TYR A 87 -6.00 -10.83 18.53
CA TYR A 87 -4.74 -10.11 18.68
C TYR A 87 -4.12 -9.75 17.31
N LEU A 88 -4.36 -10.56 16.28
CA LEU A 88 -3.91 -10.24 14.93
C LEU A 88 -4.54 -8.93 14.45
N ALA A 89 -5.83 -8.73 14.71
CA ALA A 89 -6.51 -7.47 14.40
C ALA A 89 -5.81 -6.27 15.06
N ILE A 90 -5.50 -6.35 16.36
CA ILE A 90 -4.82 -5.27 17.10
C ILE A 90 -3.42 -4.97 16.52
N VAL A 91 -2.63 -6.01 16.25
CA VAL A 91 -1.28 -5.85 15.68
C VAL A 91 -1.35 -5.15 14.32
N THR A 92 -2.29 -5.55 13.46
CA THR A 92 -2.42 -4.96 12.12
C THR A 92 -2.82 -3.47 12.15
N ILE A 93 -3.67 -3.06 13.10
CA ILE A 93 -3.97 -1.65 13.35
C ILE A 93 -2.70 -0.91 13.78
N GLY A 94 -1.99 -1.45 14.77
CA GLY A 94 -0.75 -0.84 15.27
C GLY A 94 0.30 -0.66 14.18
N VAL A 95 0.47 -1.65 13.29
CA VAL A 95 1.38 -1.54 12.15
C VAL A 95 0.93 -0.44 11.17
N SER A 96 -0.36 -0.35 10.85
CA SER A 96 -0.85 0.72 9.96
C SER A 96 -0.68 2.09 10.54
N GLU A 97 -0.89 2.24 11.85
CA GLU A 97 -0.64 3.48 12.55
C GLU A 97 0.85 3.85 12.50
N LEU A 98 1.74 2.89 12.76
CA LEU A 98 3.18 3.11 12.67
C LEU A 98 3.60 3.52 11.25
N VAL A 99 3.13 2.82 10.21
CA VAL A 99 3.44 3.18 8.82
C VAL A 99 2.89 4.57 8.48
N ARG A 100 1.68 4.92 8.95
CA ARG A 100 1.13 6.27 8.75
C ARG A 100 1.98 7.33 9.43
N LEU A 101 2.39 7.12 10.68
CA LEU A 101 3.23 8.05 11.43
C LEU A 101 4.60 8.24 10.74
N VAL A 102 5.24 7.15 10.31
CA VAL A 102 6.50 7.22 9.55
C VAL A 102 6.28 7.99 8.25
N ALA A 103 5.22 7.68 7.48
CA ALA A 103 4.94 8.37 6.24
C ALA A 103 4.67 9.88 6.41
N LEU A 104 4.09 10.28 7.54
CA LEU A 104 3.81 11.70 7.83
C LEU A 104 5.01 12.45 8.41
N ASN A 105 5.91 11.77 9.14
CA ASN A 105 7.08 12.41 9.78
C ASN A 105 8.35 12.39 8.92
N GLU A 106 8.51 11.41 8.02
CA GLU A 106 9.72 11.28 7.20
C GLU A 106 9.75 12.27 6.02
N GLU A 107 9.93 13.55 6.33
CA GLU A 107 9.92 14.65 5.36
C GLU A 107 10.93 14.47 4.21
N TRP A 108 12.10 13.90 4.49
CA TRP A 108 13.14 13.69 3.47
C TRP A 108 12.77 12.62 2.44
N LEU A 109 11.92 11.65 2.81
CA LEU A 109 11.59 10.50 1.97
C LEU A 109 10.19 10.60 1.36
N THR A 110 9.17 10.87 2.17
CA THR A 110 7.77 10.91 1.72
C THR A 110 7.26 12.32 1.44
N LYS A 111 8.07 13.35 1.73
CA LYS A 111 7.67 14.77 1.81
C LYS A 111 6.65 15.04 2.92
N GLY A 112 6.62 14.18 3.93
CA GLY A 112 5.79 14.33 5.13
C GLY A 112 4.30 14.41 4.80
N SER A 113 3.59 15.32 5.47
CA SER A 113 2.14 15.52 5.30
C SER A 113 1.71 15.96 3.89
N PHE A 114 2.61 16.56 3.11
CA PHE A 114 2.31 17.00 1.74
C PHE A 114 2.30 15.85 0.73
N GLY A 115 2.98 14.75 1.05
CA GLY A 115 3.14 13.61 0.16
C GLY A 115 3.91 13.92 -1.12
N ILE A 116 4.05 12.91 -1.98
CA ILE A 116 4.74 13.07 -3.27
C ILE A 116 3.79 13.74 -4.27
N GLN A 117 4.02 15.05 -4.50
CA GLN A 117 3.28 15.84 -5.48
C GLN A 117 4.04 15.90 -6.82
N ARG A 118 3.28 15.94 -7.94
CA ARG A 118 3.76 16.02 -9.34
C ARG A 118 4.36 14.72 -9.91
N TYR A 119 3.75 13.58 -9.62
CA TYR A 119 4.03 12.35 -10.36
C TYR A 119 3.53 12.51 -11.83
N PRO A 120 4.41 12.43 -12.84
CA PRO A 120 4.00 12.54 -14.23
C PRO A 120 3.14 11.33 -14.60
N LEU A 121 1.88 11.60 -14.94
CA LEU A 121 0.94 10.57 -15.38
C LEU A 121 1.45 9.99 -16.71
N PRO A 122 1.67 8.67 -16.82
CA PRO A 122 2.20 8.05 -18.04
C PRO A 122 1.20 8.06 -19.21
N LEU A 123 -0.02 8.57 -19.03
CA LEU A 123 -1.12 8.57 -20.01
C LEU A 123 -1.72 9.98 -20.20
N ASN A 124 -0.88 10.96 -20.53
CA ASN A 124 -1.33 12.26 -21.07
C ASN A 124 -0.88 12.39 -22.52
#